data_AF-A0A212CA78-F1
#
_entry.id   AF-A0A212CA78-F1
#
_cell.length_a   1.000
_cell.length_b   1.000
_cell.length_c   1.000
_cell.angle_alpha   90.00
_cell.angle_beta   90.00
_cell.angle_gamma   90.00
#
_symmetry.space_group_name_H-M   'P 1'
#
loop_
_entity.id
_entity.type
_entity.pdbx_description
1 polymer ?
#
loop_
_entity_poly.entity_id
_entity_poly.type
_entity_poly.pdbx_seq_one_letter_code
_entity_poly.pdbx_strand_id
1 'polypeptide(L)'
;LQSVNWQTASNRQAHHTDRFYSQDLIVRRGQPFHVSLTLYRGLSSGGRVTFTASTGPYPSESAKTKAVFPLSNGTSSSGWGAQLVSNRDNVLNISILSPANAPIGRYTLDMQISSQGSDSTMKLGTFILLFNPWLQADGVFMNNHAEREEYVQEDAGIIFVGSTNRIGMIGWNYGQFEEGILNICLSVLDNSLNFRRDPATDVARRNDPKYIGRVLSAMVNSNDDNGVLAGNWSGSYTGGRDPRNWNGSVEILKEWQRSGFRPVRYGQCWVFAGTLNTVLRCLGIPSRVITNFNSAHDTDRNLSVDVYYDPLGRPIDKGSDSVW
;
A
#
# COMPACT_ATOMS: atom_id res chain seq x y z
N LEU A 1 -24.37 17.21 13.84
CA LEU A 1 -24.04 15.78 13.86
C LEU A 1 -23.75 15.39 15.30
N GLN A 2 -24.37 14.32 15.79
CA GLN A 2 -24.17 13.81 17.15
C GLN A 2 -23.05 12.78 17.18
N SER A 3 -23.06 11.82 16.25
CA SER A 3 -22.05 10.77 16.17
C SER A 3 -21.93 10.18 14.77
N VAL A 4 -20.77 9.61 14.48
CA VAL A 4 -20.48 8.82 13.28
C VAL A 4 -20.17 7.40 13.72
N ASN A 5 -20.88 6.42 13.19
CA ASN A 5 -20.53 5.01 13.32
C ASN A 5 -20.06 4.48 11.95
N TRP A 6 -18.77 4.20 11.86
CA TRP A 6 -18.10 3.72 10.66
C TRP A 6 -18.34 2.24 10.35
N GLN A 7 -19.08 1.53 11.21
CA GLN A 7 -19.33 0.09 11.10
C GLN A 7 -18.02 -0.69 10.81
N THR A 8 -16.95 -0.32 11.51
CA THR A 8 -15.58 -0.70 11.15
C THR A 8 -15.41 -2.21 11.01
N ALA A 9 -15.94 -3.00 11.95
CA ALA A 9 -15.79 -4.45 11.92
C ALA A 9 -16.46 -5.10 10.70
N SER A 10 -17.73 -4.75 10.40
CA SER A 10 -18.46 -5.32 9.27
C SER A 10 -17.89 -4.89 7.93
N ASN A 11 -17.52 -3.61 7.80
CA ASN A 11 -16.88 -3.10 6.59
C ASN A 11 -15.53 -3.79 6.37
N ARG A 12 -14.68 -3.89 7.39
CA ARG A 12 -13.36 -4.52 7.21
C ARG A 12 -13.46 -6.00 6.87
N GLN A 13 -14.40 -6.72 7.47
CA GLN A 13 -14.66 -8.11 7.11
C GLN A 13 -15.14 -8.24 5.67
N ALA A 14 -16.08 -7.40 5.22
CA ALA A 14 -16.56 -7.40 3.84
C ALA A 14 -15.48 -6.98 2.81
N HIS A 15 -14.53 -6.15 3.22
CA HIS A 15 -13.44 -5.66 2.37
C HIS A 15 -12.15 -6.48 2.46
N HIS A 16 -12.14 -7.59 3.21
CA HIS A 16 -10.95 -8.43 3.42
C HIS A 16 -9.76 -7.64 3.99
N THR A 17 -10.03 -6.80 4.98
CA THR A 17 -9.07 -5.93 5.68
C THR A 17 -9.18 -6.08 7.20
N ASP A 18 -9.91 -7.07 7.69
CA ASP A 18 -10.12 -7.37 9.11
C ASP A 18 -8.84 -7.93 9.79
N ARG A 19 -7.94 -8.56 9.04
CA ARG A 19 -6.67 -9.08 9.58
C ARG A 19 -5.70 -8.01 10.08
N PHE A 20 -5.75 -6.78 9.56
CA PHE A 20 -4.84 -5.71 10.01
C PHE A 20 -5.02 -5.42 11.52
N TYR A 21 -3.93 -5.23 12.25
CA TYR A 21 -4.00 -4.89 13.67
C TYR A 21 -4.64 -3.51 13.96
N SER A 22 -4.59 -2.58 13.00
CA SER A 22 -5.11 -1.21 13.17
C SER A 22 -6.58 -1.17 13.58
N GLN A 23 -6.99 -0.12 14.29
CA GLN A 23 -8.40 0.19 14.60
C GLN A 23 -9.07 1.10 13.56
N ASP A 24 -8.30 1.60 12.59
CA ASP A 24 -8.80 2.47 11.53
C ASP A 24 -9.82 1.75 10.63
N LEU A 25 -10.72 2.51 10.00
CA LEU A 25 -11.50 1.99 8.88
C LEU A 25 -10.57 1.79 7.67
N ILE A 26 -10.36 0.54 7.28
CA ILE A 26 -9.58 0.15 6.11
C ILE A 26 -10.51 -0.51 5.11
N VAL A 27 -10.62 0.04 3.91
CA VAL A 27 -11.49 -0.44 2.85
C VAL A 27 -10.72 -0.53 1.54
N ARG A 28 -11.28 -1.24 0.56
CA ARG A 28 -10.71 -1.41 -0.77
C ARG A 28 -11.53 -0.65 -1.80
N ARG A 29 -10.85 -0.02 -2.75
CA ARG A 29 -11.48 0.82 -3.78
C ARG A 29 -12.49 0.04 -4.63
N GLY A 30 -13.48 0.74 -5.19
CA GLY A 30 -14.46 0.13 -6.08
C GLY A 30 -15.51 -0.76 -5.40
N GLN A 31 -15.47 -0.90 -4.07
CA GLN A 31 -16.46 -1.64 -3.28
C GLN A 31 -17.18 -0.70 -2.31
N PRO A 32 -18.51 -0.81 -2.13
CA PRO A 32 -19.25 0.02 -1.18
C PRO A 32 -18.95 -0.32 0.29
N PHE A 33 -18.87 0.71 1.14
CA PHE A 33 -18.81 0.57 2.60
C PHE A 33 -19.91 1.40 3.28
N HIS A 34 -20.30 0.99 4.49
CA HIS A 34 -21.46 1.56 5.18
C HIS A 34 -21.08 2.49 6.32
N VAL A 35 -21.78 3.61 6.46
CA VAL A 35 -21.61 4.56 7.57
C VAL A 35 -22.98 4.95 8.09
N SER A 36 -23.11 5.03 9.42
CA SER A 36 -24.31 5.51 10.10
C SER A 36 -24.05 6.87 10.72
N LEU A 37 -24.85 7.87 10.36
CA LEU A 37 -24.76 9.23 10.89
C LEU A 37 -25.96 9.53 11.77
N THR A 38 -25.72 9.82 13.05
CA THR A 38 -26.78 10.24 13.98
C THR A 38 -26.84 11.77 13.98
N LEU A 39 -27.95 12.34 13.54
CA LEU A 39 -28.17 13.78 13.50
C LEU A 39 -28.96 14.25 14.73
N TYR A 40 -28.70 15.48 15.19
CA TYR A 40 -29.48 16.10 16.27
C TYR A 40 -30.96 16.30 15.91
N ARG A 41 -31.23 16.47 14.61
CA ARG A 41 -32.55 16.64 14.03
C ARG A 41 -32.57 15.92 12.69
N GLY A 42 -33.74 15.43 12.30
CA GLY A 42 -33.92 14.83 10.98
C GLY A 42 -33.59 15.82 9.87
N LEU A 43 -33.24 15.28 8.70
CA LEU A 43 -33.04 16.12 7.52
C LEU A 43 -34.34 16.88 7.21
N SER A 44 -34.23 18.21 7.09
CA SER A 44 -35.34 19.07 6.68
C SER A 44 -35.78 18.72 5.25
N SER A 45 -37.06 18.95 4.95
CA SER A 45 -37.57 18.82 3.57
C SER A 45 -36.80 19.76 2.64
N GLY A 46 -36.14 19.22 1.62
CA GLY A 46 -35.25 19.97 0.72
C GLY A 46 -33.82 20.17 1.21
N GLY A 47 -33.45 19.64 2.39
CA GLY A 47 -32.07 19.65 2.88
C GLY A 47 -31.16 18.78 2.00
N ARG A 48 -30.01 19.31 1.60
CA ARG A 48 -29.05 18.60 0.75
C ARG A 48 -27.83 18.20 1.56
N VAL A 49 -27.47 16.92 1.48
CA VAL A 49 -26.24 16.40 2.07
C VAL A 49 -25.25 16.10 0.96
N THR A 50 -24.02 16.60 1.11
CA THR A 50 -22.93 16.39 0.17
C THR A 50 -21.72 15.89 0.93
N PHE A 51 -21.05 14.87 0.40
CA PHE A 51 -19.81 14.34 0.95
C PHE A 51 -18.63 14.86 0.13
N THR A 52 -17.50 15.07 0.81
CA THR A 52 -16.22 15.33 0.17
C THR A 52 -15.20 14.31 0.66
N ALA A 53 -14.68 13.47 -0.23
CA ALA A 53 -13.54 12.60 0.04
C ALA A 53 -12.28 13.25 -0.52
N SER A 54 -11.21 13.33 0.27
CA SER A 54 -9.94 13.95 -0.15
C SER A 54 -8.71 13.20 0.36
N THR A 55 -7.65 13.12 -0.45
CA THR A 55 -6.36 12.48 -0.12
C THR A 55 -5.19 13.34 -0.59
N GLY A 56 -4.06 13.22 0.11
CA GLY A 56 -2.83 13.96 -0.17
C GLY A 56 -2.84 15.42 0.32
N PRO A 57 -1.69 16.11 0.21
CA PRO A 57 -1.54 17.49 0.69
C PRO A 57 -2.18 18.54 -0.23
N TYR A 58 -2.41 18.20 -1.51
CA TYR A 58 -3.04 19.09 -2.50
C TYR A 58 -4.24 18.40 -3.20
N PRO A 59 -5.35 18.15 -2.48
CA PRO A 59 -6.50 17.47 -3.06
C PRO A 59 -7.17 18.28 -4.18
N SER A 60 -7.43 17.65 -5.33
CA SER A 60 -8.10 18.27 -6.47
C SER A 60 -9.01 17.29 -7.20
N GLU A 61 -10.17 17.76 -7.67
CA GLU A 61 -11.12 16.96 -8.45
C GLU A 61 -10.55 16.58 -9.81
N SER A 62 -9.81 17.49 -10.47
CA SER A 62 -9.16 17.21 -11.76
C SER A 62 -8.09 16.12 -11.64
N ALA A 63 -7.40 16.07 -10.49
CA ALA A 63 -6.41 15.05 -10.16
C ALA A 63 -7.02 13.77 -9.59
N LYS A 64 -8.35 13.72 -9.39
CA LYS A 64 -9.09 12.62 -8.74
C LYS A 64 -8.63 12.32 -7.31
N THR A 65 -7.94 13.26 -6.67
CA THR A 65 -7.52 13.20 -5.26
C THR A 65 -8.51 13.91 -4.33
N LYS A 66 -9.52 14.56 -4.90
CA LYS A 66 -10.72 15.06 -4.22
C LYS A 66 -11.96 14.62 -5.01
N ALA A 67 -13.05 14.32 -4.33
CA ALA A 67 -14.34 14.08 -4.95
C ALA A 67 -15.47 14.64 -4.09
N VAL A 68 -16.39 15.36 -4.72
CA VAL A 68 -17.59 15.92 -4.08
C VAL A 68 -18.81 15.20 -4.66
N PHE A 69 -19.62 14.57 -3.81
CA PHE A 69 -20.74 13.74 -4.25
C PHE A 69 -21.95 13.86 -3.32
N PRO A 70 -23.17 14.07 -3.86
CA PRO A 70 -24.37 14.23 -3.04
C PRO A 70 -24.87 12.89 -2.49
N LEU A 71 -25.57 12.94 -1.36
CA LEU A 71 -26.42 11.86 -0.91
C LEU A 71 -27.61 11.72 -1.88
N SER A 72 -27.85 10.50 -2.36
CA SER A 72 -28.94 10.20 -3.28
C SER A 72 -29.67 8.91 -2.90
N ASN A 73 -30.85 8.66 -3.48
CA ASN A 73 -31.58 7.41 -3.28
C ASN A 73 -31.12 6.28 -4.24
N GLY A 74 -30.41 6.64 -5.31
CA GLY A 74 -29.93 5.72 -6.33
C GLY A 74 -28.52 5.22 -6.06
N THR A 75 -28.17 4.09 -6.66
CA THR A 75 -26.80 3.60 -6.68
C THR A 75 -26.01 4.35 -7.74
N SER A 76 -24.87 4.95 -7.36
CA SER A 76 -23.95 5.47 -8.37
C SER A 76 -23.35 4.30 -9.14
N SER A 77 -23.41 4.34 -10.48
CA SER A 77 -22.83 3.29 -11.34
C SER A 77 -21.36 3.53 -11.68
N SER A 78 -20.85 4.75 -11.45
CA SER A 78 -19.46 5.11 -11.75
C SER A 78 -18.97 6.25 -10.86
N GLY A 79 -17.74 6.15 -10.36
CA GLY A 79 -17.15 7.21 -9.53
C GLY A 79 -17.46 7.09 -8.04
N TRP A 80 -17.27 8.21 -7.34
CA TRP A 80 -17.68 8.34 -5.94
C TRP A 80 -19.18 8.55 -5.85
N GLY A 81 -19.83 7.95 -4.85
CA GLY A 81 -21.26 8.12 -4.63
C GLY A 81 -21.68 7.79 -3.20
N ALA A 82 -22.79 8.39 -2.77
CA ALA A 82 -23.42 8.11 -1.49
C ALA A 82 -24.90 7.78 -1.70
N GLN A 83 -25.30 6.59 -1.27
CA GLN A 83 -26.68 6.10 -1.33
C GLN A 83 -27.29 6.07 0.06
N LEU A 84 -28.46 6.67 0.24
CA LEU A 84 -29.26 6.52 1.45
C LEU A 84 -29.90 5.13 1.46
N VAL A 85 -29.45 4.27 2.39
CA VAL A 85 -29.97 2.91 2.57
C VAL A 85 -31.20 2.92 3.44
N SER A 86 -31.18 3.70 4.53
CA SER A 86 -32.36 3.91 5.38
C SER A 86 -32.23 5.19 6.21
N ASN A 87 -33.37 5.77 6.58
CA ASN A 87 -33.47 6.89 7.51
C ASN A 87 -34.51 6.55 8.59
N ARG A 88 -34.06 6.36 9.84
CA ARG A 88 -34.93 6.06 10.99
C ARG A 88 -34.40 6.79 12.22
N ASP A 89 -35.28 7.42 12.98
CA ASP A 89 -34.93 8.07 14.26
C ASP A 89 -33.72 9.03 14.19
N ASN A 90 -33.64 9.84 13.12
CA ASN A 90 -32.52 10.74 12.83
C ASN A 90 -31.17 10.05 12.56
N VAL A 91 -31.18 8.73 12.36
CA VAL A 91 -30.02 7.94 11.93
C VAL A 91 -30.09 7.70 10.43
N LEU A 92 -29.12 8.23 9.71
CA LEU A 92 -28.93 8.00 8.28
C LEU A 92 -27.94 6.84 8.09
N ASN A 93 -28.41 5.74 7.52
CA ASN A 93 -27.54 4.66 7.07
C ASN A 93 -27.20 4.88 5.60
N ILE A 94 -25.92 5.00 5.31
CA ILE A 94 -25.42 5.44 4.01
C ILE A 94 -24.42 4.42 3.50
N SER A 95 -24.56 4.04 2.23
CA SER A 95 -23.59 3.25 1.49
C SER A 95 -22.75 4.19 0.64
N ILE A 96 -21.43 4.20 0.85
CA ILE A 96 -20.48 5.03 0.11
C ILE A 96 -19.69 4.14 -0.85
N LEU A 97 -19.71 4.48 -2.13
CA LEU A 97 -18.92 3.83 -3.18
C LEU A 97 -17.76 4.74 -3.59
N SER A 98 -16.59 4.14 -3.79
CA SER A 98 -15.44 4.76 -4.46
C SER A 98 -15.25 4.13 -5.84
N PRO A 99 -14.60 4.82 -6.81
CA PRO A 99 -14.29 4.20 -8.08
C PRO A 99 -13.16 3.16 -7.96
N ALA A 100 -13.19 2.14 -8.83
CA ALA A 100 -12.16 1.10 -8.91
C ALA A 100 -10.76 1.62 -9.27
N ASN A 101 -10.66 2.86 -9.77
CA ASN A 101 -9.40 3.54 -10.08
C ASN A 101 -9.13 4.75 -9.17
N ALA A 102 -9.72 4.79 -7.98
CA ALA A 102 -9.36 5.79 -6.97
C ALA A 102 -7.88 5.65 -6.57
N PRO A 103 -7.17 6.76 -6.31
CA PRO A 103 -5.86 6.71 -5.67
C PRO A 103 -5.92 6.01 -4.31
N ILE A 104 -4.97 5.14 -4.00
CA ILE A 104 -4.88 4.52 -2.67
C ILE A 104 -4.27 5.50 -1.65
N GLY A 105 -4.55 5.28 -0.36
CA GLY A 105 -3.95 6.05 0.73
C GLY A 105 -4.93 6.43 1.82
N ARG A 106 -4.51 7.37 2.68
CA ARG A 106 -5.37 7.96 3.73
C ARG A 106 -6.28 9.03 3.15
N TYR A 107 -7.57 8.90 3.39
CA TYR A 107 -8.59 9.86 3.02
C TYR A 107 -9.16 10.56 4.25
N THR A 108 -9.53 11.83 4.08
CA THR A 108 -10.46 12.55 4.95
C THR A 108 -11.84 12.52 4.29
N LEU A 109 -12.87 12.24 5.09
CA LEU A 109 -14.26 12.39 4.67
C LEU A 109 -14.91 13.54 5.42
N ASP A 110 -15.40 14.52 4.66
CA ASP A 110 -16.18 15.64 5.16
C ASP A 110 -17.63 15.53 4.68
N MET A 111 -18.54 16.13 5.45
CA MET A 111 -19.95 16.25 5.11
C MET A 111 -20.36 17.72 5.16
N GLN A 112 -21.05 18.17 4.13
CA GLN A 112 -21.73 19.45 4.07
C GLN A 112 -23.24 19.22 4.10
N ILE A 113 -23.92 19.92 5.01
CA ILE A 113 -25.38 19.96 5.08
C ILE A 113 -25.82 21.37 4.69
N SER A 114 -26.65 21.48 3.66
CA SER A 114 -27.27 22.72 3.20
C SER A 114 -28.76 22.72 3.56
N SER A 115 -29.19 23.69 4.38
CA SER A 115 -30.60 23.85 4.78
C SER A 115 -30.95 25.32 4.97
N GLN A 116 -32.09 25.75 4.42
CA GLN A 116 -32.66 27.10 4.58
C GLN A 116 -31.65 28.24 4.33
N GLY A 117 -30.78 28.09 3.33
CA GLY A 117 -29.79 29.10 2.95
C GLY A 117 -28.52 29.15 3.82
N SER A 118 -28.35 28.19 4.74
CA SER A 118 -27.12 28.01 5.52
C SER A 118 -26.44 26.69 5.15
N ASP A 119 -25.11 26.77 5.03
CA ASP A 119 -24.25 25.62 4.79
C ASP A 119 -23.41 25.34 6.04
N SER A 120 -23.37 24.08 6.45
CA SER A 120 -22.54 23.61 7.57
C SER A 120 -21.68 22.46 7.12
N THR A 121 -20.36 22.66 7.15
CA THR A 121 -19.36 21.63 6.81
C THR A 121 -18.74 21.06 8.08
N MET A 122 -18.58 19.74 8.14
CA MET A 122 -17.97 19.05 9.26
C MET A 122 -17.15 17.85 8.81
N LYS A 123 -16.00 17.64 9.46
CA LYS A 123 -15.17 16.46 9.27
C LYS A 123 -15.78 15.26 9.97
N LEU A 124 -16.07 14.19 9.22
CA LEU A 124 -16.60 12.95 9.78
C LEU A 124 -15.48 12.08 10.36
N GLY A 125 -14.31 12.09 9.72
CA GLY A 125 -13.16 11.28 10.13
C GLY A 125 -12.26 10.92 8.96
N THR A 126 -11.48 9.86 9.13
CA THR A 126 -10.51 9.38 8.15
C THR A 126 -10.65 7.88 7.92
N PHE A 127 -10.27 7.43 6.73
CA PHE A 127 -10.21 6.01 6.38
C PHE A 127 -9.04 5.74 5.43
N ILE A 128 -8.61 4.48 5.35
CA ILE A 128 -7.59 4.03 4.40
C ILE A 128 -8.28 3.32 3.24
N LEU A 129 -7.93 3.72 2.02
CA LEU A 129 -8.39 3.08 0.79
C LEU A 129 -7.22 2.33 0.14
N LEU A 130 -7.38 1.01 -0.06
CA LEU A 130 -6.37 0.12 -0.66
C LEU A 130 -6.79 -0.35 -2.06
N PHE A 131 -5.86 -1.01 -2.76
CA PHE A 131 -6.16 -1.74 -3.97
C PHE A 131 -7.13 -2.91 -3.69
N ASN A 132 -7.92 -3.30 -4.71
CA ASN A 132 -8.95 -4.32 -4.58
C ASN A 132 -8.73 -5.54 -5.49
N PRO A 133 -7.95 -6.54 -5.05
CA PRO A 133 -7.80 -7.82 -5.76
C PRO A 133 -9.09 -8.59 -5.99
N TRP A 134 -10.17 -8.28 -5.25
CA TRP A 134 -11.46 -8.96 -5.34
C TRP A 134 -12.40 -8.38 -6.39
N LEU A 135 -12.07 -7.21 -6.95
CA LEU A 135 -12.94 -6.50 -7.88
C LEU A 135 -12.43 -6.63 -9.32
N GLN A 136 -13.24 -7.22 -10.21
CA GLN A 136 -12.87 -7.41 -11.63
C GLN A 136 -12.50 -6.12 -12.36
N ALA A 137 -13.08 -4.98 -11.98
CA ALA A 137 -12.78 -3.68 -12.56
C ALA A 137 -11.47 -3.06 -12.07
N ASP A 138 -10.83 -3.62 -11.04
CA ASP A 138 -9.57 -3.14 -10.51
C ASP A 138 -8.38 -3.67 -11.32
N GLY A 139 -7.38 -2.83 -11.57
CA GLY A 139 -6.15 -3.21 -12.27
C GLY A 139 -5.29 -4.26 -11.57
N VAL A 140 -5.62 -4.64 -10.32
CA VAL A 140 -4.96 -5.73 -9.58
C VAL A 140 -5.84 -6.97 -9.36
N PHE A 141 -6.96 -7.07 -10.09
CA PHE A 141 -7.89 -8.18 -9.94
C PHE A 141 -7.20 -9.55 -10.08
N MET A 142 -7.54 -10.47 -9.18
CA MET A 142 -7.07 -11.85 -9.23
C MET A 142 -8.26 -12.78 -8.96
N ASN A 143 -8.72 -13.49 -9.99
CA ASN A 143 -9.96 -14.27 -9.92
C ASN A 143 -9.88 -15.44 -8.92
N ASN A 144 -8.77 -16.18 -8.97
CA ASN A 144 -8.59 -17.39 -8.18
C ASN A 144 -8.55 -17.05 -6.67
N HIS A 145 -9.37 -17.74 -5.88
CA HIS A 145 -9.44 -17.53 -4.43
C HIS A 145 -8.14 -17.95 -3.73
N ALA A 146 -7.62 -19.15 -4.00
CA ALA A 146 -6.40 -19.64 -3.37
C ALA A 146 -5.18 -18.77 -3.70
N GLU A 147 -5.06 -18.30 -4.95
CA GLU A 147 -3.99 -17.37 -5.34
C GLU A 147 -4.12 -16.02 -4.62
N ARG A 148 -5.32 -15.49 -4.41
CA ARG A 148 -5.51 -14.26 -3.62
C ARG A 148 -5.13 -14.45 -2.16
N GLU A 149 -5.54 -15.57 -1.57
CA GLU A 149 -5.15 -15.89 -0.19
C GLU A 149 -3.62 -15.94 -0.08
N GLU A 150 -2.93 -16.65 -0.97
CA GLU A 150 -1.46 -16.71 -0.97
C GLU A 150 -0.81 -15.36 -1.28
N TYR A 151 -1.22 -14.65 -2.33
CA TYR A 151 -0.51 -13.48 -2.83
C TYR A 151 -0.91 -12.16 -2.16
N VAL A 152 -1.90 -12.16 -1.27
CA VAL A 152 -2.35 -10.96 -0.54
C VAL A 152 -2.49 -11.24 0.95
N GLN A 153 -3.15 -12.34 1.33
CA GLN A 153 -3.55 -12.61 2.71
C GLN A 153 -2.51 -13.40 3.50
N GLU A 154 -1.62 -14.15 2.87
CA GLU A 154 -0.58 -14.90 3.57
C GLU A 154 0.53 -13.95 4.05
N ASP A 155 0.87 -14.01 5.34
CA ASP A 155 1.87 -13.18 6.00
C ASP A 155 3.13 -13.95 6.40
N ALA A 156 3.16 -15.27 6.21
CA ALA A 156 4.34 -16.10 6.29
C ALA A 156 4.78 -16.61 4.91
N GLY A 157 6.05 -16.43 4.57
CA GLY A 157 6.58 -16.78 3.25
C GLY A 157 7.77 -17.72 3.29
N ILE A 158 8.10 -18.24 2.12
CA ILE A 158 9.33 -18.97 1.84
C ILE A 158 10.12 -18.21 0.77
N ILE A 159 11.44 -18.10 0.97
CA ILE A 159 12.37 -17.60 -0.05
C ILE A 159 13.40 -18.70 -0.34
N PHE A 160 13.51 -19.09 -1.60
CA PHE A 160 14.51 -20.06 -2.03
C PHE A 160 15.89 -19.41 -2.10
N VAL A 161 16.91 -20.13 -1.67
CA VAL A 161 18.31 -19.66 -1.59
C VAL A 161 19.26 -20.82 -1.91
N GLY A 162 20.58 -20.60 -1.81
CA GLY A 162 21.58 -21.63 -2.07
C GLY A 162 22.11 -21.54 -3.49
N SER A 163 22.25 -22.67 -4.17
CA SER A 163 22.77 -22.73 -5.54
C SER A 163 22.02 -23.74 -6.38
N THR A 164 22.29 -23.75 -7.69
CA THR A 164 21.76 -24.76 -8.63
C THR A 164 22.07 -26.20 -8.20
N ASN A 165 23.17 -26.41 -7.46
CA ASN A 165 23.59 -27.71 -6.97
C ASN A 165 22.89 -28.12 -5.67
N ARG A 166 22.37 -27.15 -4.91
CA ARG A 166 21.65 -27.39 -3.65
C ARG A 166 20.73 -26.22 -3.33
N ILE A 167 19.48 -26.36 -3.76
CA ILE A 167 18.43 -25.40 -3.46
C ILE A 167 18.05 -25.55 -1.99
N GLY A 168 18.22 -24.47 -1.24
CA GLY A 168 17.74 -24.32 0.12
C GLY A 168 16.52 -23.39 0.18
N MET A 169 15.99 -23.21 1.37
CA MET A 169 14.90 -22.28 1.64
C MET A 169 15.05 -21.64 3.01
N ILE A 170 14.56 -20.43 3.14
CA ILE A 170 14.41 -19.73 4.41
C ILE A 170 12.96 -19.30 4.60
N GLY A 171 12.47 -19.38 5.84
CA GLY A 171 11.20 -18.78 6.22
C GLY A 171 11.35 -17.26 6.32
N TRP A 172 10.32 -16.53 5.92
CA TRP A 172 10.29 -15.07 5.99
C TRP A 172 8.95 -14.58 6.53
N ASN A 173 8.97 -13.88 7.66
CA ASN A 173 7.78 -13.21 8.17
C ASN A 173 7.53 -11.91 7.38
N TYR A 174 6.56 -11.92 6.46
CA TYR A 174 6.14 -10.71 5.78
C TYR A 174 5.43 -9.77 6.76
N GLY A 175 4.51 -10.31 7.57
CA GLY A 175 3.87 -9.61 8.69
C GLY A 175 3.13 -8.33 8.30
N GLN A 176 2.50 -8.28 7.12
CA GLN A 176 1.83 -7.06 6.62
C GLN A 176 0.67 -6.59 7.51
N PHE A 177 0.15 -7.47 8.38
CA PHE A 177 -0.95 -7.18 9.30
C PHE A 177 -0.52 -6.75 10.70
N GLU A 178 0.78 -6.84 11.01
CA GLU A 178 1.34 -6.48 12.31
C GLU A 178 1.12 -5.00 12.64
N GLU A 179 1.13 -4.69 13.94
CA GLU A 179 0.90 -3.35 14.44
C GLU A 179 1.82 -2.32 13.75
N GLY A 180 1.20 -1.26 13.21
CA GLY A 180 1.89 -0.14 12.59
C GLY A 180 2.40 -0.39 11.17
N ILE A 181 2.47 -1.63 10.68
CA ILE A 181 3.07 -1.94 9.36
C ILE A 181 2.33 -1.25 8.21
N LEU A 182 1.00 -1.29 8.18
CA LEU A 182 0.23 -0.56 7.17
C LEU A 182 0.51 0.94 7.17
N ASN A 183 0.66 1.53 8.35
CA ASN A 183 0.96 2.95 8.47
C ASN A 183 2.36 3.29 7.93
N ILE A 184 3.34 2.41 8.18
CA ILE A 184 4.70 2.55 7.66
C ILE A 184 4.72 2.36 6.13
N CYS A 185 4.03 1.34 5.60
CA CYS A 185 3.91 1.09 4.17
C CYS A 185 3.35 2.30 3.41
N LEU A 186 2.34 2.98 3.96
CA LEU A 186 1.83 4.24 3.42
C LEU A 186 2.88 5.36 3.46
N SER A 187 3.63 5.47 4.56
CA SER A 187 4.72 6.43 4.70
C SER A 187 5.90 6.16 3.76
N VAL A 188 6.10 4.93 3.26
CA VAL A 188 7.10 4.66 2.20
C VAL A 188 6.80 5.49 0.95
N LEU A 189 5.52 5.60 0.57
CA LEU A 189 5.12 6.41 -0.59
C LEU A 189 5.36 7.90 -0.36
N ASP A 190 5.02 8.39 0.84
CA ASP A 190 5.18 9.79 1.24
C ASP A 190 6.65 10.21 1.41
N ASN A 191 7.58 9.25 1.49
CA ASN A 191 9.01 9.51 1.58
C ASN A 191 9.76 9.38 0.24
N SER A 192 9.07 9.05 -0.85
CA SER A 192 9.68 8.89 -2.18
C SER A 192 10.20 10.19 -2.79
N LEU A 193 11.23 10.12 -3.65
CA LEU A 193 11.67 11.28 -4.42
C LEU A 193 10.54 11.83 -5.29
N ASN A 194 9.69 10.95 -5.83
CA ASN A 194 8.50 11.34 -6.58
C ASN A 194 7.59 12.26 -5.77
N PHE A 195 7.26 11.86 -4.54
CA PHE A 195 6.44 12.67 -3.64
C PHE A 195 7.16 13.97 -3.25
N ARG A 196 8.45 13.93 -2.88
CA ARG A 196 9.21 15.13 -2.52
C ARG A 196 9.27 16.15 -3.67
N ARG A 197 9.37 15.68 -4.91
CA ARG A 197 9.44 16.53 -6.11
C ARG A 197 8.10 17.15 -6.45
N ASP A 198 7.03 16.35 -6.44
CA ASP A 198 5.67 16.81 -6.76
C ASP A 198 4.64 15.96 -6.00
N PRO A 199 4.26 16.38 -4.79
CA PRO A 199 3.31 15.63 -3.96
C PRO A 199 1.92 15.52 -4.60
N ALA A 200 1.49 16.52 -5.38
CA ALA A 200 0.17 16.53 -6.00
C ALA A 200 0.08 15.46 -7.09
N THR A 201 1.08 15.43 -7.99
CA THR A 201 1.15 14.45 -9.07
C THR A 201 1.42 13.04 -8.54
N ASP A 202 2.28 12.89 -7.52
CA ASP A 202 2.54 11.59 -6.90
C ASP A 202 1.25 10.96 -6.37
N VAL A 203 0.51 11.67 -5.52
CA VAL A 203 -0.74 11.16 -4.93
C VAL A 203 -1.77 10.85 -6.01
N ALA A 204 -1.90 11.69 -7.04
CA ALA A 204 -2.82 11.43 -8.16
C ALA A 204 -2.50 10.11 -8.89
N ARG A 205 -1.21 9.76 -9.01
CA ARG A 205 -0.73 8.53 -9.67
C ARG A 205 -0.77 7.29 -8.77
N ARG A 206 -1.09 7.43 -7.48
CA ARG A 206 -1.31 6.28 -6.57
C ARG A 206 -2.54 5.45 -6.92
N ASN A 207 -3.24 5.77 -8.00
CA ASN A 207 -4.27 4.90 -8.55
C ASN A 207 -3.73 3.78 -9.45
N ASP A 208 -2.47 3.86 -9.89
CA ASP A 208 -1.88 2.90 -10.82
C ASP A 208 -0.93 1.92 -10.08
N PRO A 209 -1.21 0.60 -10.08
CA PRO A 209 -0.32 -0.37 -9.47
C PRO A 209 1.07 -0.39 -10.12
N LYS A 210 1.20 -0.03 -11.41
CA LYS A 210 2.50 0.06 -12.10
C LYS A 210 3.36 1.18 -11.51
N TYR A 211 2.73 2.34 -11.25
CA TYR A 211 3.40 3.48 -10.62
C TYR A 211 3.84 3.12 -9.20
N ILE A 212 2.94 2.55 -8.40
CA ILE A 212 3.24 2.11 -7.03
C ILE A 212 4.37 1.08 -7.01
N GLY A 213 4.30 0.03 -7.84
CA GLY A 213 5.35 -0.98 -7.92
C GLY A 213 6.72 -0.37 -8.24
N ARG A 214 6.77 0.59 -9.18
CA ARG A 214 8.02 1.29 -9.53
C ARG A 214 8.53 2.17 -8.38
N VAL A 215 7.68 2.97 -7.75
CA VAL A 215 8.06 3.80 -6.59
C VAL A 215 8.61 2.93 -5.45
N LEU A 216 7.96 1.80 -5.16
CA LEU A 216 8.39 0.89 -4.10
C LEU A 216 9.72 0.19 -4.44
N SER A 217 9.94 -0.18 -5.71
CA SER A 217 11.23 -0.78 -6.12
C SER A 217 12.42 0.14 -5.87
N ALA A 218 12.23 1.45 -6.01
CA ALA A 218 13.22 2.46 -5.64
C ALA A 218 13.30 2.63 -4.11
N MET A 219 12.16 2.82 -3.45
CA MET A 219 12.12 3.14 -2.02
C MET A 219 12.55 2.01 -1.08
N VAL A 220 12.51 0.75 -1.50
CA VAL A 220 12.95 -0.36 -0.63
C VAL A 220 14.47 -0.36 -0.49
N ASN A 221 15.22 0.24 -1.42
CA ASN A 221 16.67 0.41 -1.30
C ASN A 221 17.04 1.85 -0.94
N SER A 222 18.20 2.04 -0.30
CA SER A 222 18.63 3.35 0.18
C SER A 222 19.40 4.19 -0.83
N ASN A 223 19.71 3.64 -2.01
CA ASN A 223 20.45 4.38 -3.03
C ASN A 223 19.55 5.50 -3.56
N ASP A 224 20.13 6.70 -3.74
CA ASP A 224 19.50 7.93 -4.24
C ASP A 224 18.36 8.51 -3.40
N ASP A 225 17.36 7.71 -3.05
CA ASP A 225 16.09 8.13 -2.44
C ASP A 225 16.14 8.18 -0.91
N ASN A 226 17.23 7.66 -0.32
CA ASN A 226 17.37 7.42 1.13
C ASN A 226 16.21 6.54 1.66
N GLY A 227 15.88 5.49 0.91
CA GLY A 227 14.83 4.52 1.22
C GLY A 227 15.14 3.57 2.39
N VAL A 228 14.48 2.41 2.41
CA VAL A 228 14.35 1.56 3.61
C VAL A 228 15.66 0.86 4.00
N LEU A 229 16.29 0.13 3.08
CA LEU A 229 17.43 -0.75 3.39
C LEU A 229 18.72 -0.30 2.72
N ALA A 230 19.83 -0.36 3.46
CA ALA A 230 21.18 -0.21 2.93
C ALA A 230 21.78 -1.56 2.53
N GLY A 231 22.18 -1.70 1.26
CA GLY A 231 22.78 -2.92 0.74
C GLY A 231 24.23 -3.11 1.19
N ASN A 232 24.63 -4.35 1.54
CA ASN A 232 26.02 -4.67 1.83
C ASN A 232 26.36 -6.13 1.50
N TRP A 233 27.33 -6.31 0.60
CA TRP A 233 27.84 -7.61 0.14
C TRP A 233 29.33 -7.84 0.48
N SER A 234 29.93 -6.97 1.30
CA SER A 234 31.37 -7.02 1.62
C SER A 234 31.79 -8.19 2.52
N GLY A 235 30.85 -8.87 3.17
CA GLY A 235 31.11 -9.86 4.22
C GLY A 235 31.45 -9.27 5.59
N SER A 236 31.57 -7.94 5.71
CA SER A 236 31.72 -7.23 6.98
C SER A 236 30.54 -6.32 7.25
N TYR A 237 29.87 -6.53 8.39
CA TYR A 237 28.61 -5.86 8.73
C TYR A 237 28.71 -4.94 9.94
N THR A 238 29.91 -4.46 10.25
CA THR A 238 30.17 -3.50 11.34
C THR A 238 29.24 -2.29 11.22
N GLY A 239 28.58 -1.91 12.32
CA GLY A 239 27.64 -0.79 12.35
C GLY A 239 26.22 -1.14 11.87
N GLY A 240 25.93 -2.41 11.62
CA GLY A 240 24.59 -2.90 11.28
C GLY A 240 24.40 -4.37 11.64
N ARG A 241 23.35 -4.98 11.08
CA ARG A 241 23.05 -6.40 11.20
C ARG A 241 23.52 -7.16 9.97
N ASP A 242 24.06 -8.37 10.17
CA ASP A 242 24.29 -9.33 9.08
C ASP A 242 22.96 -9.61 8.35
N PRO A 243 22.87 -9.41 7.02
CA PRO A 243 21.66 -9.61 6.23
C PRO A 243 20.99 -10.99 6.41
N ARG A 244 21.75 -12.03 6.77
CA ARG A 244 21.23 -13.39 7.00
C ARG A 244 20.48 -13.56 8.31
N ASN A 245 20.66 -12.62 9.25
CA ASN A 245 20.01 -12.65 10.56
C ASN A 245 18.62 -11.98 10.57
N TRP A 246 18.16 -11.44 9.44
CA TRP A 246 16.77 -11.03 9.29
C TRP A 246 15.87 -12.25 9.11
N ASN A 247 14.78 -12.28 9.87
CA ASN A 247 13.74 -13.31 9.80
C ASN A 247 12.42 -12.79 9.22
N GLY A 248 12.37 -11.53 8.80
CA GLY A 248 11.16 -10.88 8.34
C GLY A 248 11.28 -9.39 8.10
N SER A 249 10.22 -8.81 7.57
CA SER A 249 10.15 -7.40 7.16
C SER A 249 9.66 -6.45 8.25
N VAL A 250 9.00 -7.00 9.28
CA VAL A 250 8.37 -6.21 10.37
C VAL A 250 9.40 -5.36 11.10
N GLU A 251 10.48 -5.96 11.58
CA GLU A 251 11.54 -5.26 12.31
C GLU A 251 12.26 -4.23 11.44
N ILE A 252 12.49 -4.55 10.17
CA ILE A 252 13.12 -3.64 9.20
C ILE A 252 12.27 -2.38 9.04
N LEU A 253 10.98 -2.52 8.77
CA LEU A 253 10.08 -1.39 8.56
C LEU A 253 9.91 -0.55 9.83
N LYS A 254 9.76 -1.20 11.00
CA LYS A 254 9.67 -0.51 12.30
C LYS A 254 10.97 0.22 12.66
N GLU A 255 12.13 -0.39 12.40
CA GLU A 255 13.42 0.26 12.62
C GLU A 255 13.60 1.47 11.71
N TRP A 256 13.23 1.36 10.43
CA TRP A 256 13.27 2.47 9.48
C TRP A 256 12.39 3.64 9.96
N GLN A 257 11.18 3.38 10.43
CA GLN A 257 10.33 4.44 11.00
C GLN A 257 10.94 5.05 12.27
N ARG A 258 11.35 4.21 13.24
CA ARG A 258 11.90 4.63 14.54
C ARG A 258 13.19 5.44 14.40
N SER A 259 13.99 5.15 13.37
CA SER A 259 15.24 5.86 13.10
C SER A 259 15.03 7.24 12.47
N GLY A 260 13.78 7.64 12.20
CA GLY A 260 13.45 8.86 11.47
C GLY A 260 13.64 8.69 9.96
N PHE A 261 13.23 7.54 9.42
CA PHE A 261 13.36 7.18 8.00
C PHE A 261 14.81 7.13 7.50
N ARG A 262 15.75 6.74 8.38
CA ARG A 262 17.14 6.48 8.00
C ARG A 262 17.32 5.03 7.56
N PRO A 263 18.15 4.76 6.53
CA PRO A 263 18.39 3.42 6.00
C PRO A 263 18.79 2.40 7.07
N VAL A 264 18.10 1.26 7.07
CA VAL A 264 18.34 0.12 7.95
C VAL A 264 19.51 -0.69 7.40
N ARG A 265 20.49 -0.96 8.27
CA ARG A 265 21.74 -1.63 7.92
C ARG A 265 21.73 -3.07 8.45
N TYR A 266 21.91 -4.11 7.65
CA TYR A 266 22.07 -4.15 6.20
C TYR A 266 21.13 -5.16 5.55
N GLY A 267 20.91 -5.02 4.25
CA GLY A 267 20.14 -5.97 3.43
C GLY A 267 20.96 -6.57 2.29
N GLN A 268 20.49 -7.71 1.80
CA GLN A 268 20.88 -8.32 0.52
C GLN A 268 19.61 -8.63 -0.28
N CYS A 269 19.74 -9.17 -1.50
CA CYS A 269 18.65 -9.28 -2.48
C CYS A 269 17.34 -9.88 -1.90
N TRP A 270 17.41 -10.97 -1.12
CA TRP A 270 16.21 -11.56 -0.50
C TRP A 270 15.59 -10.69 0.60
N VAL A 271 16.39 -9.90 1.32
CA VAL A 271 15.92 -8.95 2.35
C VAL A 271 15.14 -7.81 1.69
N PHE A 272 15.66 -7.29 0.57
CA PHE A 272 14.94 -6.31 -0.25
C PHE A 272 13.65 -6.92 -0.81
N ALA A 273 13.71 -8.10 -1.40
CA ALA A 273 12.54 -8.76 -1.99
C ALA A 273 11.45 -9.07 -0.96
N GLY A 274 11.82 -9.58 0.22
CA GLY A 274 10.89 -9.84 1.30
C GLY A 274 10.20 -8.57 1.80
N THR A 275 10.97 -7.50 2.00
CA THR A 275 10.45 -6.18 2.41
C THR A 275 9.54 -5.57 1.34
N LEU A 276 9.93 -5.63 0.07
CA LEU A 276 9.09 -5.18 -1.04
C LEU A 276 7.77 -5.96 -1.09
N ASN A 277 7.82 -7.29 -0.92
CA ASN A 277 6.65 -8.14 -0.94
C ASN A 277 5.67 -7.78 0.20
N THR A 278 6.17 -7.52 1.41
CA THR A 278 5.34 -7.02 2.53
C THR A 278 4.61 -5.74 2.14
N VAL A 279 5.32 -4.74 1.60
CA VAL A 279 4.71 -3.44 1.27
C VAL A 279 3.68 -3.59 0.15
N LEU A 280 3.94 -4.41 -0.88
CA LEU A 280 2.99 -4.69 -1.95
C LEU A 280 1.71 -5.37 -1.45
N ARG A 281 1.84 -6.48 -0.69
CA ARG A 281 0.70 -7.20 -0.09
C ARG A 281 -0.11 -6.28 0.82
N CYS A 282 0.58 -5.49 1.65
CA CYS A 282 -0.04 -4.54 2.57
C CYS A 282 -0.91 -3.49 1.85
N LEU A 283 -0.47 -3.00 0.69
CA LEU A 283 -1.24 -2.04 -0.12
C LEU A 283 -2.33 -2.70 -0.98
N GLY A 284 -2.42 -4.03 -0.98
CA GLY A 284 -3.40 -4.81 -1.73
C GLY A 284 -2.97 -5.13 -3.17
N ILE A 285 -1.68 -5.10 -3.48
CA ILE A 285 -1.16 -5.58 -4.77
C ILE A 285 -0.75 -7.06 -4.60
N PRO A 286 -1.36 -8.01 -5.33
CA PRO A 286 -0.95 -9.41 -5.24
C PRO A 286 0.52 -9.58 -5.66
N SER A 287 1.33 -10.21 -4.80
CA SER A 287 2.77 -10.36 -5.05
C SER A 287 3.36 -11.63 -4.44
N ARG A 288 4.51 -12.04 -4.99
CA ARG A 288 5.34 -13.16 -4.53
C ARG A 288 6.82 -12.88 -4.75
N VAL A 289 7.67 -13.50 -3.93
CA VAL A 289 9.13 -13.45 -4.07
C VAL A 289 9.59 -14.49 -5.09
N ILE A 290 10.53 -14.12 -5.95
CA ILE A 290 11.12 -15.00 -6.98
C ILE A 290 12.62 -15.10 -6.75
N THR A 291 13.15 -16.31 -6.83
CA THR A 291 14.59 -16.59 -6.81
C THR A 291 15.02 -17.05 -8.19
N ASN A 292 16.08 -16.42 -8.72
CA ASN A 292 16.78 -16.85 -9.92
C ASN A 292 18.18 -17.32 -9.53
N PHE A 293 18.58 -18.51 -9.97
CA PHE A 293 19.93 -19.04 -9.74
C PHE A 293 20.81 -18.80 -10.96
N ASN A 294 22.11 -18.58 -10.76
CA ASN A 294 23.03 -18.14 -11.81
C ASN A 294 22.55 -16.83 -12.45
N SER A 295 22.21 -15.85 -11.62
CA SER A 295 21.63 -14.59 -12.06
C SER A 295 22.73 -13.65 -12.55
N ALA A 296 22.82 -13.48 -13.86
CA ALA A 296 23.72 -12.52 -14.48
C ALA A 296 23.34 -11.07 -14.11
N HIS A 297 24.35 -10.27 -13.77
CA HIS A 297 24.28 -8.83 -13.60
C HIS A 297 25.11 -8.20 -14.72
N ASP A 298 24.44 -7.92 -15.83
CA ASP A 298 24.98 -7.23 -17.01
C ASP A 298 24.89 -5.71 -16.79
N THR A 299 26.04 -5.04 -16.83
CA THR A 299 26.17 -3.61 -16.57
C THR A 299 26.32 -2.76 -17.84
N ASP A 300 26.62 -3.36 -19.00
CA ASP A 300 26.85 -2.65 -20.26
C ASP A 300 25.75 -2.87 -21.31
N ARG A 301 24.77 -3.73 -20.99
CA ARG A 301 23.54 -4.03 -21.75
C ARG A 301 23.79 -4.76 -23.07
N ASN A 302 24.81 -5.62 -23.11
CA ASN A 302 25.17 -6.36 -24.32
C ASN A 302 24.68 -7.84 -24.33
N LEU A 303 24.01 -8.30 -23.26
CA LEU A 303 23.56 -9.69 -23.06
C LEU A 303 24.69 -10.72 -22.90
N SER A 304 25.87 -10.27 -22.54
CA SER A 304 27.06 -11.05 -22.20
C SER A 304 27.55 -10.64 -20.81
N VAL A 305 28.22 -11.57 -20.13
CA VAL A 305 28.91 -11.27 -18.87
C VAL A 305 30.27 -11.96 -18.89
N ASP A 306 31.30 -11.24 -18.49
CA ASP A 306 32.67 -11.75 -18.49
C ASP A 306 33.08 -12.18 -17.08
N VAL A 307 33.66 -13.38 -16.97
CA VAL A 307 34.24 -13.89 -15.71
C VAL A 307 35.70 -14.25 -15.97
N TYR A 308 36.61 -13.67 -15.18
CA TYR A 308 38.04 -13.78 -15.40
C TYR A 308 38.68 -14.74 -14.39
N TYR A 309 39.61 -15.55 -14.89
CA TYR A 309 40.46 -16.43 -14.08
C TYR A 309 41.93 -16.19 -14.44
N ASP A 310 42.81 -16.37 -13.46
CA ASP A 310 44.24 -16.36 -13.73
C ASP A 310 44.71 -17.72 -14.31
N PRO A 311 45.96 -17.83 -14.80
CA PRO A 311 46.47 -19.10 -15.35
C PRO A 311 46.52 -20.26 -14.36
N LEU A 312 46.35 -20.01 -13.05
CA LEU A 312 46.28 -21.03 -12.00
C LEU A 312 44.83 -21.44 -11.68
N GLY A 313 43.84 -20.90 -12.41
CA GLY A 313 42.42 -21.19 -12.22
C GLY A 313 41.80 -20.44 -11.03
N ARG A 314 42.44 -19.41 -10.49
CA ARG A 314 41.87 -18.61 -9.39
C ARG A 314 40.98 -17.51 -9.96
N PRO A 315 39.80 -17.26 -9.35
CA PRO A 315 38.91 -16.20 -9.81
C PRO A 315 39.57 -14.83 -9.60
N ILE A 316 39.41 -13.96 -10.60
CA ILE A 316 39.86 -12.57 -10.53
C ILE A 316 38.63 -11.67 -10.43
N ASP A 317 38.60 -10.81 -9.42
CA ASP A 317 37.60 -9.74 -9.32
C ASP A 317 37.94 -8.64 -10.32
N LYS A 318 37.46 -8.82 -11.56
CA LYS A 318 37.70 -7.92 -12.69
C LYS A 318 36.42 -7.80 -13.51
N GLY A 319 36.06 -6.57 -13.86
CA GLY A 319 34.82 -6.25 -14.58
C GLY A 319 33.76 -5.66 -13.66
N SER A 320 32.75 -5.03 -14.24
CA SER A 320 31.55 -4.56 -13.54
C SER A 320 30.42 -5.60 -13.55
N ASP A 321 30.51 -6.58 -14.45
CA ASP A 321 29.55 -7.68 -14.56
C ASP A 321 29.82 -8.77 -13.53
N SER A 322 28.78 -9.53 -13.19
CA SER A 322 28.90 -10.68 -12.28
C SER A 322 27.81 -11.72 -12.52
N VAL A 323 28.02 -12.94 -12.05
CA VAL A 323 26.97 -13.97 -11.98
C VAL A 323 26.79 -14.36 -10.52
N TRP A 324 25.57 -14.17 -10.02
CA TRP A 324 25.18 -14.41 -8.62
C TRP A 324 24.56 -15.81 -8.45
#